data_AF-A0A846WAM4-F1
#
_entry.id   AF-A0A846WAM4-F1
#
_cell.length_a   1.000
_cell.length_b   1.000
_cell.length_c   1.000
_cell.angle_alpha   90.00
_cell.angle_beta   90.00
_cell.angle_gamma   90.00
#
_symmetry.space_group_name_H-M   'P 1'
#
loop_
_entity.id
_entity.type
_entity.pdbx_description
1 polymer ?
#
loop_
_entity_poly.entity_id
_entity_poly.type
_entity_poly.pdbx_seq_one_letter_code
_entity_poly.pdbx_strand_id
1 'polypeptide(L)'
;MADNEFGYTPWGKDWVRLAEPLRQTRPEPLLPRARSVARNNGVRTEIEGRTVRAHLHRGGQASIAHVEVAPLSRAAVTAIEQVIPDATVVTDDMHRALLDAGHSPAPTLVSTDCSCSARTPRCLHVLAVLYTIARQVDENPRLALELQGYFDTTHDPEAPVAESPWTPIHTLDPACFFSVTG
;
A
#
# COMPACT_ATOMS: atom_id res chain seq x y z
N MET A 1 -29.53 -0.74 3.43
CA MET A 1 -28.18 -0.15 3.59
C MET A 1 -27.41 -0.51 2.34
N ALA A 2 -26.83 0.46 1.62
CA ALA A 2 -25.94 0.12 0.53
C ALA A 2 -24.81 -0.73 1.12
N ASP A 3 -24.63 -1.96 0.63
CA ASP A 3 -23.51 -2.79 1.02
C ASP A 3 -22.25 -1.99 0.71
N ASN A 4 -21.48 -1.67 1.75
CA ASN A 4 -20.24 -0.95 1.58
C ASN A 4 -19.24 -1.98 1.02
N GLU A 5 -19.15 -2.07 -0.30
CA GLU A 5 -18.39 -3.11 -0.99
C GLU A 5 -16.90 -3.12 -0.64
N PHE A 6 -16.37 -1.96 -0.21
CA PHE A 6 -15.00 -1.77 0.25
C PHE A 6 -15.00 -1.00 1.57
N GLY A 7 -14.08 -1.34 2.45
CA GLY A 7 -13.95 -0.74 3.77
C GLY A 7 -15.16 -1.00 4.66
N TYR A 8 -15.67 -2.23 4.66
CA TYR A 8 -16.72 -2.62 5.60
C TYR A 8 -16.17 -2.94 7.00
N THR A 9 -14.88 -3.27 7.10
CA THR A 9 -14.14 -3.27 8.37
C THR A 9 -13.48 -1.91 8.60
N PRO A 10 -13.22 -1.49 9.86
CA PRO A 10 -12.40 -0.31 10.16
C PRO A 10 -11.00 -0.39 9.52
N TRP A 11 -10.42 -1.59 9.45
CA TRP A 11 -9.12 -1.85 8.83
C TRP A 11 -9.13 -1.55 7.33
N GLY A 12 -10.07 -2.10 6.56
CA GLY A 12 -10.18 -1.81 5.13
C GLY A 12 -10.61 -0.38 4.85
N LYS A 13 -11.39 0.25 5.76
CA LYS A 13 -11.79 1.66 5.64
C LYS A 13 -10.59 2.62 5.65
N ASP A 14 -9.53 2.30 6.38
CA ASP A 14 -8.30 3.10 6.35
C ASP A 14 -7.62 3.08 4.99
N TRP A 15 -7.70 1.96 4.25
CA TRP A 15 -7.24 1.87 2.86
C TRP A 15 -8.14 2.63 1.88
N VAL A 16 -9.47 2.55 2.06
CA VAL A 16 -10.41 3.35 1.25
C VAL A 16 -10.11 4.85 1.39
N ARG A 17 -9.72 5.31 2.59
CA ARG A 17 -9.36 6.72 2.82
C ARG A 17 -8.11 7.18 2.08
N LEU A 18 -7.22 6.28 1.64
CA LEU A 18 -6.11 6.61 0.74
C LEU A 18 -6.61 6.96 -0.67
N ALA A 19 -7.62 6.23 -1.15
CA ALA A 19 -8.29 6.52 -2.42
C ALA A 19 -9.23 7.73 -2.31
N GLU A 20 -9.93 7.88 -1.19
CA GLU A 20 -10.96 8.90 -0.93
C GLU A 20 -10.62 9.81 0.27
N PRO A 21 -9.54 10.63 0.20
CA PRO A 21 -9.14 11.46 1.33
C PRO A 21 -10.17 12.54 1.65
N LEU A 22 -10.43 12.74 2.95
CA LEU A 22 -11.47 13.64 3.47
C LEU A 22 -11.20 15.14 3.22
N ARG A 23 -9.99 15.50 2.78
CA ARG A 23 -9.59 16.89 2.51
C ARG A 23 -9.78 17.31 1.06
N GLN A 24 -10.36 16.45 0.22
CA GLN A 24 -10.60 16.80 -1.19
C GLN A 24 -11.62 17.94 -1.32
N THR A 25 -11.23 19.00 -2.01
CA THR A 25 -12.07 20.17 -2.27
C THR A 25 -12.97 19.99 -3.49
N ARG A 26 -12.72 18.97 -4.32
CA ARG A 26 -13.52 18.62 -5.50
C ARG A 26 -13.67 17.09 -5.59
N PRO A 27 -14.81 16.58 -6.11
CA PRO A 27 -14.99 15.16 -6.33
C PRO A 27 -13.93 14.61 -7.30
N GLU A 28 -13.31 13.47 -6.95
CA GLU A 28 -12.41 12.74 -7.85
C GLU A 28 -13.25 11.95 -8.88
N PRO A 29 -13.27 12.36 -10.16
CA PRO A 29 -14.14 11.75 -11.18
C PRO A 29 -13.76 10.30 -11.51
N LEU A 30 -12.55 9.86 -11.18
CA LEU A 30 -12.09 8.50 -11.46
C LEU A 30 -12.63 7.45 -10.47
N LEU A 31 -13.11 7.85 -9.29
CA LEU A 31 -13.51 6.90 -8.22
C LEU A 31 -14.59 5.90 -8.64
N PRO A 32 -15.71 6.27 -9.29
CA PRO A 32 -16.73 5.31 -9.68
C PRO A 32 -16.17 4.22 -10.61
N ARG A 33 -15.28 4.61 -11.53
CA ARG A 33 -14.64 3.69 -12.46
C ARG A 33 -13.56 2.85 -11.78
N ALA A 34 -12.79 3.42 -10.86
CA ALA A 34 -11.79 2.68 -10.07
C ALA A 34 -12.47 1.58 -9.24
N ARG A 35 -13.56 1.91 -8.54
CA ARG A 35 -14.40 0.94 -7.81
C ARG A 35 -14.90 -0.16 -8.74
N SER A 36 -15.41 0.20 -9.92
CA SER A 36 -15.86 -0.82 -10.88
C SER A 36 -14.74 -1.74 -11.38
N VAL A 37 -13.50 -1.26 -11.51
CA VAL A 37 -12.37 -2.11 -11.91
C VAL A 37 -12.03 -3.08 -10.79
N ALA A 38 -11.92 -2.61 -9.54
CA ALA A 38 -11.65 -3.45 -8.39
C ALA A 38 -12.75 -4.51 -8.18
N ARG A 39 -14.03 -4.10 -8.22
CA ARG A 39 -15.21 -4.96 -8.10
C ARG A 39 -15.19 -6.13 -9.07
N ASN A 40 -14.88 -5.86 -10.33
CA ASN A 40 -14.91 -6.86 -11.40
C ASN A 40 -13.59 -7.65 -11.50
N ASN A 41 -12.78 -7.69 -10.44
CA ASN A 41 -11.48 -8.38 -10.40
C ASN A 41 -10.52 -7.97 -11.52
N GLY A 42 -10.57 -6.70 -11.94
CA GLY A 42 -9.69 -6.14 -12.97
C GLY A 42 -8.26 -5.87 -12.50
N VAL A 43 -7.95 -6.21 -11.25
CA VAL A 43 -6.65 -6.06 -10.59
C VAL A 43 -6.24 -7.40 -10.00
N ARG A 44 -5.06 -7.90 -10.37
CA ARG A 44 -4.40 -9.02 -9.67
C ARG A 44 -3.20 -8.45 -8.92
N THR A 45 -3.15 -8.66 -7.61
CA THR A 45 -2.04 -8.21 -6.76
C THR A 45 -1.09 -9.35 -6.43
N GLU A 46 0.18 -9.01 -6.31
CA GLU A 46 1.25 -9.81 -5.75
C GLU A 46 1.87 -8.96 -4.63
N ILE A 47 1.89 -9.51 -3.42
CA ILE A 47 2.33 -8.80 -2.22
C ILE A 47 3.69 -9.37 -1.81
N GLU A 48 4.68 -8.52 -1.70
CA GLU A 48 6.03 -8.86 -1.26
C GLU A 48 6.45 -7.87 -0.17
N GLY A 49 6.33 -8.31 1.09
CA GLY A 49 6.52 -7.48 2.27
C GLY A 49 5.61 -6.25 2.24
N ARG A 50 6.21 -5.06 2.17
CA ARG A 50 5.51 -3.76 2.15
C ARG A 50 5.16 -3.25 0.75
N THR A 51 5.46 -4.02 -0.29
CA THR A 51 5.24 -3.64 -1.69
C THR A 51 4.12 -4.46 -2.29
N VAL A 52 3.15 -3.78 -2.90
CA VAL A 52 2.09 -4.39 -3.70
C VAL A 52 2.37 -4.12 -5.16
N ARG A 53 2.70 -5.17 -5.92
CA ARG A 53 2.75 -5.14 -7.38
C ARG A 53 1.38 -5.57 -7.92
N ALA A 54 0.80 -4.78 -8.80
CA ALA A 54 -0.52 -5.03 -9.34
C ALA A 54 -0.50 -5.09 -10.86
N HIS A 55 -1.10 -6.14 -11.40
CA HIS A 55 -1.31 -6.34 -12.83
C HIS A 55 -2.76 -5.99 -13.17
N LEU A 56 -2.93 -5.06 -14.10
CA LEU A 56 -4.24 -4.57 -14.53
C LEU A 56 -4.39 -4.83 -16.03
N HIS A 57 -5.53 -5.42 -16.40
CA HIS A 57 -5.89 -5.65 -17.80
C HIS A 57 -7.20 -4.93 -18.12
N ARG A 58 -7.15 -4.00 -19.06
CA ARG A 58 -8.35 -3.28 -19.52
C ARG A 58 -8.31 -3.04 -21.02
N GLY A 59 -9.30 -3.56 -21.74
CA GLY A 59 -9.51 -3.25 -23.16
C GLY A 59 -8.29 -3.52 -24.03
N GLY A 60 -7.58 -4.63 -23.79
CA GLY A 60 -6.37 -5.01 -24.52
C GLY A 60 -5.08 -4.31 -24.07
N GLN A 61 -5.15 -3.40 -23.10
CA GLN A 61 -3.96 -2.77 -22.51
C GLN A 61 -3.64 -3.40 -21.16
N ALA A 62 -2.38 -3.73 -20.96
CA ALA A 62 -1.84 -4.16 -19.68
C ALA A 62 -1.13 -2.99 -19.01
N SER A 63 -1.31 -2.83 -17.71
CA SER A 63 -0.55 -1.88 -16.90
C SER A 63 -0.11 -2.57 -15.62
N ILE A 64 1.11 -2.28 -15.21
CA ILE A 64 1.65 -2.61 -13.90
C ILE A 64 1.61 -1.35 -13.05
N ALA A 65 1.10 -1.48 -11.82
CA ALA A 65 1.15 -0.46 -10.79
C ALA A 65 1.88 -1.00 -9.56
N HIS A 66 2.61 -0.12 -8.89
CA HIS A 66 3.31 -0.39 -7.65
C HIS A 66 2.77 0.53 -6.56
N VAL A 67 2.53 -0.04 -5.39
CA VAL A 67 2.17 0.70 -4.17
C VAL A 67 3.11 0.24 -3.07
N GLU A 68 3.87 1.16 -2.50
CA GLU A 68 4.76 0.88 -1.37
C GLU A 68 4.24 1.56 -0.10
N VAL A 69 4.26 0.81 1.00
CA VAL A 69 3.76 1.24 2.30
C VAL A 69 4.92 1.52 3.24
N ALA A 70 4.82 2.60 4.01
CA ALA A 70 5.83 2.97 4.99
C ALA A 70 5.92 1.89 6.10
N PRO A 71 7.12 1.55 6.57
CA PRO A 71 7.26 0.65 7.70
C PRO A 71 6.70 1.31 8.97
N LEU A 72 6.18 0.50 9.88
CA LEU A 72 5.91 0.94 11.25
C LEU A 72 7.22 1.34 11.93
N SER A 73 7.18 2.42 12.70
CA SER A 73 8.28 2.72 13.61
C SER A 73 8.31 1.70 14.76
N ARG A 74 9.48 1.53 15.38
CA ARG A 74 9.61 0.66 16.57
C ARG A 74 8.62 1.03 17.68
N ALA A 75 8.42 2.34 17.90
CA ALA A 75 7.45 2.84 18.86
C ALA A 75 6.01 2.43 18.51
N ALA A 76 5.65 2.44 17.22
CA ALA A 76 4.35 1.97 16.76
C ALA A 76 4.18 0.46 16.92
N VAL A 77 5.23 -0.34 16.62
CA VAL A 77 5.22 -1.80 16.84
C VAL A 77 5.00 -2.11 18.32
N THR A 78 5.79 -1.52 19.22
CA THR A 78 5.64 -1.74 20.68
C THR A 78 4.26 -1.32 21.17
N ALA A 79 3.73 -0.20 20.69
CA ALA A 79 2.38 0.23 21.04
C ALA A 79 1.30 -0.76 20.59
N ILE A 80 1.45 -1.32 19.37
CA ILE A 80 0.54 -2.34 18.86
C ILE A 80 0.64 -3.62 19.69
N GLU A 81 1.83 -4.08 20.09
CA GLU A 81 2.01 -5.26 20.94
C GLU A 81 1.34 -5.14 22.31
N GLN A 82 1.29 -3.92 22.88
CA GLN A 82 0.59 -3.69 24.16
C GLN A 82 -0.94 -3.78 24.03
N VAL A 83 -1.48 -3.46 22.84
CA VAL A 83 -2.93 -3.44 22.60
C VAL A 83 -3.42 -4.76 21.98
N ILE A 84 -2.61 -5.36 21.13
CA ILE A 84 -2.88 -6.57 20.36
C ILE A 84 -1.86 -7.64 20.79
N PRO A 85 -2.14 -8.38 21.89
CA PRO A 85 -1.21 -9.39 22.39
C PRO A 85 -1.07 -10.58 21.43
N ASP A 86 -2.08 -10.83 20.60
CA ASP A 86 -2.05 -11.84 19.54
C ASP A 86 -2.51 -11.25 18.22
N ALA A 87 -1.56 -10.97 17.33
CA ALA A 87 -1.81 -10.43 16.00
C ALA A 87 -2.06 -11.51 14.93
N THR A 88 -2.23 -12.79 15.30
CA THR A 88 -2.66 -13.85 14.38
C THR A 88 -4.11 -13.65 13.94
N VAL A 89 -4.96 -13.17 14.85
CA VAL A 89 -6.36 -12.83 14.59
C VAL A 89 -6.59 -11.39 15.00
N VAL A 90 -6.81 -10.52 14.02
CA VAL A 90 -7.01 -9.09 14.22
C VAL A 90 -8.50 -8.77 14.11
N THR A 91 -9.04 -8.07 15.11
CA THR A 91 -10.48 -7.74 15.20
C THR A 91 -10.75 -6.25 15.09
N ASP A 92 -12.01 -5.88 14.90
CA ASP A 92 -12.44 -4.48 14.88
C ASP A 92 -12.32 -3.80 16.25
N ASP A 93 -12.44 -4.56 17.34
CA ASP A 93 -12.26 -4.03 18.69
C ASP A 93 -10.78 -3.70 18.95
N MET A 94 -9.85 -4.47 18.39
CA MET A 94 -8.42 -4.16 18.42
C MET A 94 -8.10 -2.88 17.64
N HIS A 95 -8.73 -2.67 16.49
CA HIS A 95 -8.60 -1.40 15.75
C HIS A 95 -9.04 -0.21 16.60
N ARG A 96 -10.20 -0.33 17.25
CA ARG A 96 -10.74 0.70 18.14
C ARG A 96 -9.81 0.95 19.33
N ALA A 97 -9.32 -0.12 19.95
CA ALA A 97 -8.40 -0.03 21.09
C ALA A 97 -7.09 0.67 20.72
N LEU A 98 -6.57 0.46 19.50
CA LEU A 98 -5.39 1.20 19.01
C LEU A 98 -5.69 2.70 18.91
N LEU A 99 -6.83 3.06 18.32
CA LEU A 99 -7.25 4.46 18.22
C LEU A 99 -7.46 5.10 19.59
N ASP A 100 -8.08 4.39 20.53
CA ASP A 100 -8.29 4.86 21.91
C ASP A 100 -6.96 5.05 22.67
N ALA A 101 -5.95 4.25 22.34
CA ALA A 101 -4.58 4.41 22.83
C ALA A 101 -3.78 5.51 22.08
N GLY A 102 -4.39 6.19 21.11
CA GLY A 102 -3.75 7.27 20.34
C GLY A 102 -2.86 6.79 19.19
N HIS A 103 -2.96 5.52 18.81
CA HIS A 103 -2.17 4.92 17.74
C HIS A 103 -3.05 4.63 16.52
N SER A 104 -2.75 5.27 15.39
CA SER A 104 -3.48 5.00 14.15
C SER A 104 -2.89 3.77 13.45
N PRO A 105 -3.69 2.72 13.17
CA PRO A 105 -3.27 1.61 12.33
C PRO A 105 -3.31 1.93 10.83
N ALA A 106 -3.72 3.15 10.45
CA ALA A 106 -3.87 3.54 9.06
C ALA A 106 -2.50 3.61 8.35
N PRO A 107 -2.36 2.96 7.18
CA PRO A 107 -1.11 2.95 6.44
C PRO A 107 -0.76 4.32 5.88
N THR A 108 0.55 4.57 5.74
CA THR A 108 1.08 5.69 4.95
C THR A 108 1.75 5.13 3.69
N LEU A 109 1.48 5.70 2.52
CA LEU A 109 2.14 5.30 1.28
C LEU A 109 3.46 6.06 1.13
N VAL A 110 4.54 5.33 0.83
CA VAL A 110 5.86 5.90 0.49
C VAL A 110 5.88 6.32 -0.97
N SER A 111 5.42 5.42 -1.85
CA SER A 111 5.46 5.63 -3.28
C SER A 111 4.28 4.96 -3.98
N THR A 112 3.84 5.57 -5.07
CA THR A 112 2.95 4.94 -6.04
C THR A 112 3.49 5.18 -7.44
N ASP A 113 3.56 4.12 -8.25
CA ASP A 113 3.96 4.21 -9.65
C ASP A 113 2.99 3.41 -10.53
N CYS A 114 2.81 3.86 -11.77
CA CYS A 114 2.04 3.10 -12.74
C CYS A 114 2.53 3.35 -14.17
N SER A 115 2.75 2.25 -14.88
CA SER A 115 3.16 2.22 -16.30
C SER A 115 2.11 2.77 -17.29
N CYS A 116 0.93 3.18 -16.84
CA CYS A 116 -0.10 3.72 -17.73
C CYS A 116 0.26 5.12 -18.24
N SER A 117 -0.37 5.52 -19.35
CA SER A 117 -0.10 6.80 -20.01
C SER A 117 -0.40 8.04 -19.16
N ALA A 118 -1.24 7.92 -18.12
CA ALA A 118 -1.52 9.05 -17.23
C ALA A 118 -0.29 9.46 -16.41
N ARG A 119 0.56 8.50 -16.00
CA ARG A 119 1.79 8.72 -15.22
C ARG A 119 1.61 9.67 -14.03
N THR A 120 0.49 9.54 -13.31
CA THR A 120 0.22 10.32 -12.09
C THR A 120 0.04 9.39 -10.89
N PRO A 121 0.38 9.86 -9.67
CA PRO A 121 0.24 9.05 -8.45
C PRO A 121 -1.21 8.71 -8.10
N ARG A 122 -2.19 9.34 -8.78
CA ARG A 122 -3.64 9.16 -8.58
C ARG A 122 -4.36 8.78 -9.88
N CYS A 123 -3.71 8.02 -10.76
CA CYS A 123 -4.37 7.49 -11.94
C CYS A 123 -5.46 6.47 -11.57
N LEU A 124 -6.33 6.15 -12.53
CA LEU A 124 -7.39 5.16 -12.38
C LEU A 124 -6.88 3.82 -11.82
N HIS A 125 -5.71 3.38 -12.27
CA HIS A 125 -5.14 2.10 -11.90
C HIS A 125 -4.69 2.07 -10.44
N VAL A 126 -3.96 3.08 -9.98
CA VAL A 126 -3.55 3.18 -8.57
C VAL A 126 -4.79 3.23 -7.66
N LEU A 127 -5.82 4.01 -8.02
CA LEU A 127 -7.06 4.04 -7.25
C LEU A 127 -7.75 2.67 -7.20
N ALA A 128 -7.80 1.94 -8.33
CA ALA A 128 -8.34 0.59 -8.37
C ALA A 128 -7.54 -0.39 -7.49
N VAL A 129 -6.21 -0.27 -7.48
CA VAL A 129 -5.34 -1.05 -6.60
C VAL A 129 -5.63 -0.78 -5.13
N LEU A 130 -5.82 0.49 -4.73
CA LEU A 130 -6.16 0.82 -3.34
C LEU A 130 -7.50 0.20 -2.90
N TYR A 131 -8.52 0.17 -3.76
CA TYR A 131 -9.76 -0.54 -3.46
C TYR A 131 -9.56 -2.06 -3.40
N THR A 132 -8.75 -2.64 -4.28
CA THR A 132 -8.44 -4.07 -4.23
C THR A 132 -7.71 -4.43 -2.94
N ILE A 133 -6.75 -3.62 -2.49
CA ILE A 133 -6.08 -3.81 -1.20
C ILE A 133 -7.08 -3.66 -0.06
N ALA A 134 -7.95 -2.64 -0.09
CA ALA A 134 -8.98 -2.47 0.93
C ALA A 134 -9.86 -3.72 1.08
N ARG A 135 -10.30 -4.33 -0.03
CA ARG A 135 -11.05 -5.59 -0.01
C ARG A 135 -10.23 -6.74 0.60
N GLN A 136 -8.97 -6.89 0.21
CA GLN A 136 -8.10 -7.95 0.75
C GLN A 136 -7.87 -7.78 2.27
N VAL A 137 -7.82 -6.54 2.74
CA VAL A 137 -7.72 -6.21 4.16
C VAL A 137 -9.04 -6.43 4.88
N ASP A 138 -10.18 -6.13 4.25
CA ASP A 138 -11.48 -6.46 4.82
C ASP A 138 -11.71 -7.98 4.95
N GLU A 139 -11.17 -8.76 4.01
CA GLU A 139 -11.18 -10.23 4.04
C GLU A 139 -10.19 -10.79 5.08
N ASN A 140 -9.04 -10.13 5.27
CA ASN A 140 -8.01 -10.51 6.22
C ASN A 140 -7.37 -9.27 6.89
N PRO A 141 -7.92 -8.77 8.02
CA PRO A 141 -7.45 -7.55 8.68
C PRO A 141 -5.97 -7.58 9.12
N ARG A 142 -5.41 -8.77 9.38
CA ARG A 142 -3.99 -8.95 9.68
C ARG A 142 -3.10 -8.40 8.56
N LEU A 143 -3.55 -8.45 7.30
CA LEU A 143 -2.82 -7.93 6.14
C LEU A 143 -2.50 -6.43 6.28
N ALA A 144 -3.32 -5.65 6.99
CA ALA A 144 -3.05 -4.22 7.20
C ALA A 144 -1.77 -3.98 8.02
N LEU A 145 -1.46 -4.86 8.98
CA LEU A 145 -0.24 -4.80 9.77
C LEU A 145 0.95 -5.39 8.99
N GLU A 146 0.73 -6.48 8.25
CA GLU A 146 1.73 -7.12 7.40
C GLU A 146 2.27 -6.16 6.33
N LEU A 147 1.38 -5.45 5.63
CA LEU A 147 1.75 -4.46 4.62
C LEU A 147 2.56 -3.28 5.20
N GLN A 148 2.49 -3.03 6.51
CA GLN A 148 3.29 -2.02 7.20
C GLN A 148 4.55 -2.62 7.85
N GLY A 149 4.88 -3.88 7.58
CA GLY A 149 6.08 -4.55 8.06
C GLY A 149 6.04 -5.00 9.52
N TYR A 150 4.86 -5.09 10.15
CA TYR A 150 4.75 -5.44 11.57
C TYR A 150 5.38 -6.80 11.91
N PHE A 151 5.28 -7.79 11.01
CA PHE A 151 5.83 -9.14 11.21
C PHE A 151 7.26 -9.31 10.69
N ASP A 152 7.87 -8.24 10.17
CA ASP A 152 9.23 -8.31 9.67
C ASP A 152 10.23 -8.20 10.83
N THR A 153 10.67 -9.35 11.32
CA THR A 153 11.65 -9.46 12.41
C THR A 153 13.07 -8.98 12.04
N THR A 154 13.31 -8.60 10.78
CA THR A 154 14.63 -8.19 10.29
C THR A 154 14.81 -6.68 10.18
N HIS A 155 13.76 -5.89 10.37
CA HIS A 155 13.81 -4.45 10.17
C HIS A 155 14.13 -3.72 11.47
N ASP A 156 15.39 -3.33 11.65
CA ASP A 156 15.74 -2.23 12.55
C ASP A 156 15.51 -0.92 11.77
N PRO A 157 14.45 -0.14 12.06
CA PRO A 157 14.17 1.11 11.36
C PRO A 157 15.25 2.19 11.59
N GLU A 158 16.17 1.96 12.53
CA GLU A 158 17.33 2.80 12.83
C GLU A 158 18.64 2.24 12.23
N ALA A 159 18.58 1.08 11.56
CA ALA A 159 19.70 0.62 10.76
C ALA A 159 19.95 1.63 9.62
N PRO A 160 21.21 2.04 9.38
CA PRO A 160 21.54 2.89 8.25
C PRO A 160 20.97 2.24 6.99
N VAL A 161 20.25 3.04 6.19
CA VAL A 161 19.68 2.63 4.90
C VAL A 161 20.73 1.80 4.18
N ALA A 162 20.50 0.48 4.08
CA ALA A 162 21.39 -0.39 3.35
C ALA A 162 21.51 0.20 1.95
N GLU A 163 22.75 0.51 1.55
CA GLU A 163 23.01 1.08 0.23
C GLU A 163 22.31 0.21 -0.81
N SER A 164 21.43 0.84 -1.60
CA SER A 164 20.68 0.14 -2.64
C SER A 164 21.67 -0.69 -3.46
N PRO A 165 21.39 -1.99 -3.71
CA PRO A 165 22.24 -2.79 -4.61
C PRO A 165 22.21 -2.27 -6.05
N TRP A 166 21.33 -1.30 -6.32
CA TRP A 166 21.20 -0.62 -7.59
C TRP A 166 21.88 0.75 -7.56
N THR A 167 22.85 0.95 -8.46
CA THR A 167 23.47 2.24 -8.70
C THR A 167 22.50 3.18 -9.44
N PRO A 168 22.24 4.40 -8.95
CA PRO A 168 21.40 5.37 -9.65
C PRO A 168 21.97 5.70 -11.03
N ILE A 169 21.12 5.75 -12.06
CA ILE A 169 21.60 5.94 -13.43
C ILE A 169 22.34 7.27 -13.65
N HIS A 170 22.06 8.29 -12.84
CA HIS A 170 22.71 9.61 -12.92
C HIS A 170 24.10 9.66 -12.26
N THR A 171 24.48 8.63 -11.48
CA THR A 171 25.82 8.51 -10.89
C THR A 171 26.74 7.62 -11.73
N LEU A 172 26.22 6.97 -12.77
CA LEU A 172 27.02 6.25 -13.75
C LEU A 172 27.68 7.25 -14.70
N ASP A 173 29.01 7.27 -14.75
CA ASP A 173 29.76 7.98 -15.78
C ASP A 173 29.77 7.10 -17.07
N PRO A 174 29.13 7.53 -18.16
CA PRO A 174 29.10 6.77 -19.40
C PRO A 174 30.50 6.55 -20.00
N ALA A 175 31.45 7.46 -19.75
CA ALA A 175 32.80 7.37 -20.29
C ALA A 175 33.61 6.23 -19.66
N CYS A 176 33.35 5.92 -18.39
CA CYS A 176 34.04 4.88 -17.65
C CYS A 176 33.35 3.50 -17.74
N PHE A 177 32.09 3.45 -18.18
CA PHE A 177 31.29 2.23 -18.15
C PHE A 177 31.62 1.23 -19.28
N PHE A 178 32.12 1.72 -20.42
CA PHE A 178 32.42 0.89 -21.60
C PHE A 178 33.91 0.64 -21.84
N SER A 179 34.80 1.15 -20.98
CA SER A 179 36.23 0.88 -21.11
C SER A 179 36.56 -0.53 -20.60
N VAL A 180 36.52 -1.51 -21.51
CA VAL A 180 37.24 -2.77 -21.34
C VAL A 180 38.72 -2.44 -21.47
N THR A 181 39.44 -2.37 -20.35
CA THR A 181 40.90 -2.31 -20.36
C THR A 181 41.41 -3.69 -20.76
N GLY A 182 41.89 -3.81 -22.00
CA GLY A 182 42.86 -4.84 -22.40
C GLY A 182 44.27 -4.36 -22.11
#